data_AF-A0A7Y7SUX7-F1
#
_entry.id   AF-A0A7Y7SUX7-F1
#
_cell.length_a   1.000
_cell.length_b   1.000
_cell.length_c   1.000
_cell.angle_alpha   90.00
_cell.angle_beta   90.00
_cell.angle_gamma   90.00
#
_symmetry.space_group_name_H-M   'P 1'
#
loop_
_entity.id
_entity.type
_entity.pdbx_description
1 polymer ?
#
loop_
_entity_poly.entity_id
_entity_poly.type
_entity_poly.pdbx_seq_one_letter_code
_entity_poly.pdbx_strand_id
1 'polypeptide(L)' 'MSVANLPAIERVWLSAYHPGVPADVEAEIDRYPSLREVFLEHVEKYRQRVAYVSIGTEMGYDEWERQVFAFAGWLQSRG' A
#
# COMPACT_ATOMS: atom_id res chain seq x y z
N MET A 1 -17.76 17.81 -4.16
CA MET A 1 -16.98 18.83 -4.91
C MET A 1 -16.02 18.08 -5.81
N SER A 2 -16.20 18.20 -7.12
CA SER A 2 -15.40 17.49 -8.13
C SER A 2 -14.06 18.22 -8.33
N VAL A 3 -12.96 17.47 -8.26
CA VAL A 3 -11.59 17.95 -8.52
C VAL A 3 -11.29 18.13 -10.02
N ALA A 4 -12.31 18.12 -10.88
CA ALA A 4 -12.17 18.07 -12.34
C ALA A 4 -11.68 19.37 -13.02
N ASN A 5 -11.12 20.36 -12.31
CA ASN A 5 -10.72 21.61 -12.96
C ASN A 5 -9.51 22.31 -12.31
N LEU A 6 -8.37 21.62 -12.27
CA LEU A 6 -7.07 22.29 -12.26
C LEU A 6 -6.60 22.45 -13.72
N PRO A 7 -5.94 23.56 -14.11
CA PRO A 7 -5.36 23.67 -15.45
C PRO A 7 -4.47 22.45 -15.68
N ALA A 8 -4.59 21.83 -16.86
CA ALA A 8 -3.88 20.59 -17.18
C ALA A 8 -2.37 20.82 -17.06
N ILE A 9 -1.82 20.49 -15.89
CA ILE A 9 -0.37 20.38 -15.70
C ILE A 9 0.06 19.32 -16.70
N GLU A 10 0.89 19.71 -17.65
CA GLU A 10 1.50 18.76 -18.57
C GLU A 10 2.25 17.71 -17.74
N ARG A 11 1.78 16.46 -17.77
CA ARG A 11 2.27 15.37 -16.92
C ARG A 11 3.58 14.81 -17.49
N VAL A 12 4.63 15.63 -17.55
CA VAL A 12 5.93 15.32 -18.17
C VAL A 12 6.58 14.03 -17.65
N TRP A 13 6.29 13.66 -16.40
CA TRP A 13 6.77 12.44 -15.76
C TRP A 13 6.20 11.15 -16.36
N LEU A 14 5.09 11.21 -17.10
CA LEU A 14 4.52 10.01 -17.75
C LEU A 14 5.47 9.42 -18.80
N SER A 15 6.38 10.23 -19.36
CA SER A 15 7.43 9.74 -20.26
C SER A 15 8.44 8.82 -19.58
N ALA A 16 8.56 8.90 -18.24
CA ALA A 16 9.43 8.05 -17.44
C ALA A 16 8.74 6.75 -16.99
N TYR A 17 7.44 6.58 -17.25
CA TYR A 17 6.73 5.37 -16.87
C TYR A 17 7.17 4.21 -17.76
N HIS A 18 7.32 3.04 -17.14
CA HIS A 18 7.59 1.83 -17.90
C HIS A 18 6.41 1.55 -18.85
N PRO A 19 6.67 1.03 -20.07
CA PRO A 19 5.61 0.61 -20.98
C PRO A 19 4.58 -0.28 -20.28
N GLY A 20 3.30 0.05 -20.44
CA GLY A 20 2.18 -0.70 -19.85
C GLY A 20 1.75 -0.25 -18.45
N VAL A 21 2.44 0.70 -17.81
CA VAL A 21 1.97 1.32 -16.57
C VAL A 21 0.91 2.38 -16.88
N PRO A 22 -0.33 2.25 -16.37
CA PRO A 22 -1.37 3.26 -16.57
C PRO A 22 -0.96 4.62 -15.99
N ALA A 23 -1.36 5.71 -16.66
CA ALA A 23 -1.14 7.06 -16.16
C ALA A 23 -2.03 7.38 -14.94
N ASP A 24 -3.17 6.69 -14.85
CA ASP A 24 -4.24 6.88 -13.89
C ASP A 24 -4.72 5.49 -13.42
N VAL A 25 -5.12 5.39 -12.16
CA VAL A 25 -5.37 4.10 -11.47
C VAL A 25 -6.70 4.10 -10.71
N GLU A 26 -7.66 4.98 -11.07
CA GLU A 26 -8.93 5.13 -10.35
C GLU A 26 -9.70 3.82 -10.26
N ALA A 27 -9.75 3.04 -11.35
CA ALA A 27 -10.40 1.72 -11.35
C ALA A 27 -9.76 0.75 -10.35
N GLU A 28 -8.46 0.86 -10.13
CA GLU A 28 -7.69 -0.02 -9.24
C GLU A 28 -7.77 0.44 -7.79
N ILE A 29 -7.92 1.76 -7.57
CA ILE A 29 -8.19 2.34 -6.25
C ILE A 29 -9.59 1.90 -5.78
N ASP A 30 -10.59 1.92 -6.66
CA ASP A 30 -11.98 1.55 -6.32
C ASP A 30 -12.12 0.07 -5.91
N ARG A 31 -11.13 -0.77 -6.21
CA ARG A 31 -11.11 -2.18 -5.81
C ARG A 31 -10.96 -2.40 -4.30
N TYR A 32 -10.33 -1.46 -3.60
CA TYR A 32 -10.07 -1.55 -2.17
C TYR A 32 -10.52 -0.28 -1.45
N PRO A 33 -11.41 -0.37 -0.45
CA PRO A 33 -11.88 0.80 0.27
C PRO A 33 -10.81 1.43 1.19
N SER A 34 -9.70 0.74 1.45
CA SER A 34 -8.53 1.33 2.12
C SER A 34 -7.24 0.52 1.90
N LEU A 35 -6.10 1.17 2.10
CA LEU A 35 -4.78 0.51 2.10
C LEU A 35 -4.67 -0.58 3.17
N ARG A 36 -5.40 -0.45 4.28
CA ARG A 36 -5.49 -1.48 5.32
C ARG A 36 -6.03 -2.79 4.75
N GLU A 37 -7.01 -2.73 3.86
CA GLU A 37 -7.61 -3.95 3.32
C GLU A 37 -6.69 -4.65 2.33
N VAL A 38 -5.95 -3.90 1.53
CA VAL A 38 -4.85 -4.44 0.71
C VAL A 38 -3.83 -5.16 1.59
N PHE A 39 -3.45 -4.54 2.71
CA PHE A 39 -2.53 -5.13 3.68
C PHE A 39 -3.07 -6.46 4.24
N LEU A 40 -4.32 -6.49 4.70
CA LEU A 40 -4.91 -7.71 5.29
C LEU A 40 -5.03 -8.84 4.28
N GLU A 41 -5.43 -8.55 3.03
CA GLU A 41 -5.47 -9.56 1.97
C GLU A 41 -4.07 -10.17 1.74
N HIS A 42 -3.04 -9.33 1.66
CA HIS A 42 -1.69 -9.80 1.39
C HIS A 42 -1.08 -10.57 2.56
N VAL A 43 -1.34 -10.15 3.79
CA VAL A 43 -0.94 -10.89 5.00
C VAL A 43 -1.50 -12.31 4.97
N GLU A 44 -2.79 -12.45 4.64
CA GLU A 44 -3.40 -13.78 4.58
C GLU A 44 -2.84 -14.60 3.41
N LYS A 45 -2.77 -14.00 2.22
CA LYS A 45 -2.31 -14.67 0.99
C LYS A 45 -0.86 -15.16 1.08
N TYR A 46 -0.01 -14.44 1.80
CA TYR A 46 1.43 -14.71 1.88
C TYR A 46 1.91 -15.03 3.29
N ARG A 47 1.00 -15.43 4.19
CA ARG A 47 1.25 -15.63 5.62
C ARG A 47 2.53 -16.39 5.96
N GLN A 48 2.85 -17.42 5.19
CA GLN A 48 4.02 -18.30 5.40
C GLN A 48 5.30 -17.82 4.69
N ARG A 49 5.29 -16.65 4.04
CA ARG A 49 6.45 -16.09 3.32
C ARG A 49 7.16 -15.04 4.15
N VAL A 50 8.42 -14.78 3.81
CA VAL A 50 9.17 -13.62 4.30
C VAL A 50 8.57 -12.34 3.69
N ALA A 51 8.22 -11.39 4.55
CA ALA A 51 7.72 -10.07 4.17
C ALA A 51 8.85 -9.05 4.02
N TYR A 52 9.83 -9.08 4.94
CA TYR A 52 10.96 -8.14 4.97
C TYR A 52 12.27 -8.84 5.26
N VAL A 53 13.36 -8.29 4.68
CA VAL A 53 14.73 -8.64 5.04
C VAL A 53 15.49 -7.34 5.32
N SER A 54 16.11 -7.24 6.50
CA SER A 54 16.97 -6.11 6.88
C SER A 54 18.27 -6.65 7.45
N ILE A 55 19.39 -6.35 6.78
CA ILE A 55 20.75 -6.77 7.18
C ILE A 55 20.78 -8.27 7.57
N GLY A 56 20.28 -9.14 6.68
CA GLY A 56 20.25 -10.59 6.87
C GLY A 56 19.24 -11.10 7.90
N THR A 57 18.46 -10.22 8.53
CA THR A 57 17.37 -10.59 9.44
C THR A 57 16.05 -10.60 8.67
N GLU A 58 15.35 -11.72 8.73
CA GLU A 58 14.07 -11.91 8.05
C GLU A 58 12.89 -11.68 9.01
N MET A 59 11.77 -11.20 8.48
CA MET A 59 10.50 -11.10 9.17
C MET A 59 9.39 -11.65 8.26
N GLY A 60 8.66 -12.66 8.74
CA GLY A 60 7.52 -13.26 8.06
C GLY A 60 6.28 -12.36 8.05
N TYR A 61 5.33 -12.64 7.15
CA TYR A 61 4.05 -11.93 7.12
C TYR A 61 3.21 -12.13 8.39
N ASP A 62 3.30 -13.30 9.03
CA ASP A 62 2.65 -13.63 10.30
C ASP A 62 3.21 -12.84 11.49
N GLU A 63 4.54 -12.74 11.57
CA GLU A 63 5.24 -11.91 12.56
C GLU A 63 4.90 -10.44 12.35
N TRP A 64 4.97 -9.99 11.10
CA TRP A 64 4.69 -8.61 10.73
C TRP A 64 3.26 -8.19 11.09
N GLU A 65 2.26 -9.04 10.79
CA GLU A 65 0.86 -8.81 11.17
C GLU A 65 0.73 -8.53 12.68
N ARG A 66 1.32 -9.40 13.50
CA ARG A 66 1.24 -9.28 14.97
C ARG A 66 1.87 -7.98 15.46
N GLN A 67 3.02 -7.59 14.92
CA GLN A 67 3.69 -6.35 15.31
C GLN A 67 2.93 -5.10 14.83
N VAL A 68 2.37 -5.12 13.61
CA VAL A 68 1.55 -4.02 13.09
C VAL A 68 0.33 -3.80 13.98
N PHE A 69 -0.39 -4.86 14.37
CA PHE A 69 -1.54 -4.72 15.26
C PHE A 69 -1.18 -4.25 16.66
N ALA A 70 -0.06 -4.74 17.22
CA ALA A 70 0.43 -4.26 18.51
C ALA A 70 0.77 -2.76 18.46
N PHE A 71 1.48 -2.33 17.41
CA PHE A 71 1.83 -0.92 17.23
C PHE A 71 0.60 -0.04 16.96
N ALA A 72 -0.34 -0.50 16.15
CA ALA A 72 -1.60 0.20 15.90
C ALA A 72 -2.43 0.36 17.20
N GLY A 73 -2.52 -0.69 18.02
CA GLY A 73 -3.15 -0.63 19.34
C GLY A 73 -2.44 0.35 20.28
N TRP A 74 -1.10 0.37 20.25
CA TRP A 74 -0.34 1.37 21.00
C TRP A 74 -0.64 2.79 20.51
N LEU A 75 -0.63 3.06 19.19
CA LEU A 75 -0.96 4.38 18.63
C LEU A 75 -2.37 4.83 19.03
N GLN A 76 -3.37 3.93 18.97
CA GLN A 76 -4.73 4.25 19.42
C GLN A 76 -4.78 4.61 20.92
N SER A 77 -3.91 4.03 21.74
CA SER A 77 -3.76 4.41 23.16
C SER A 77 -3.08 5.78 23.37
N ARG A 78 -2.58 6.42 22.29
CA ARG A 78 -1.91 7.73 22.34
C ARG A 78 -2.80 8.92 21.97
N GLY A 79 -3.98 8.69 21.40
CA GLY A 79 -4.91 9.74 20.94
C GLY A 79 -4.72 10.08 19.48
#